data_AF-A0A6G3WXT6-F1
#
_entry.id   AF-A0A6G3WXT6-F1
#
_cell.length_a   1.000
_cell.length_b   1.000
_cell.length_c   1.000
_cell.angle_alpha   90.00
_cell.angle_beta   90.00
_cell.angle_gamma   90.00
#
_symmetry.space_group_name_H-M   'P 1'
#
loop_
_entity.id
_entity.type
_entity.pdbx_description
1 polymer ?
#
loop_
_entity_poly.entity_id
_entity_poly.type
_entity_poly.pdbx_seq_one_letter_code
_entity_poly.pdbx_strand_id
1 'polypeptide(L)' 'IGINGAAAHLVHPGDLVILISYAQVDDAEARALVPRVVHVDADNRIVALGSDASAPVPGTRTERSPQAVVAGG' A
#
# COMPACT_ATOMS: atom_id res chain seq x y z
N ILE A 1 -2.16 -5.76 -13.65
CA ILE A 1 -1.81 -4.31 -13.65
C ILE A 1 -1.02 -4.03 -14.92
N GLY A 2 -1.25 -2.89 -15.58
CA GLY A 2 -0.44 -2.46 -16.74
C GLY A 2 0.47 -1.29 -16.35
N ILE A 3 1.76 -1.39 -16.63
CA ILE A 3 2.76 -0.31 -16.45
C ILE A 3 3.26 0.10 -17.83
N ASN A 4 3.20 1.40 -18.14
CA ASN A 4 3.43 1.93 -19.48
C ASN A 4 4.52 3.00 -19.50
N GLY A 5 5.02 3.33 -20.70
CA GLY A 5 6.01 4.40 -20.91
C GLY A 5 7.36 4.08 -20.28
N ALA A 6 8.08 5.11 -19.80
CA ALA A 6 9.42 4.94 -19.23
C ALA A 6 9.45 3.99 -18.01
N ALA A 7 8.35 3.86 -17.27
CA ALA A 7 8.24 2.94 -16.14
C ALA A 7 8.27 1.46 -16.57
N ALA A 8 7.88 1.13 -17.81
CA ALA A 8 7.93 -0.23 -18.33
C ALA A 8 9.36 -0.75 -18.55
N HIS A 9 10.37 0.14 -18.55
CA HIS A 9 11.78 -0.27 -18.57
C HIS A 9 12.30 -0.71 -17.19
N LEU A 10 11.55 -0.42 -16.12
CA LEU A 10 11.94 -0.67 -14.74
C LEU A 10 11.08 -1.73 -14.05
N VAL A 11 9.98 -2.14 -14.69
CA VAL A 11 9.02 -3.11 -14.16
C VAL A 11 8.65 -4.10 -15.26
N HIS A 12 8.70 -5.38 -14.94
CA HIS A 12 8.42 -6.48 -15.86
C HIS A 12 7.11 -7.18 -15.48
N PRO A 13 6.42 -7.82 -16.44
CA PRO A 13 5.28 -8.67 -16.13
C PRO A 13 5.66 -9.76 -15.11
N GLY A 14 4.91 -9.83 -14.01
CA GLY A 14 5.15 -10.75 -12.91
C GLY A 14 5.84 -10.13 -11.69
N ASP A 15 6.38 -8.91 -11.82
CA ASP A 15 6.94 -8.20 -10.67
C ASP A 15 5.84 -7.86 -9.66
N LEU A 16 6.13 -8.12 -8.37
CA LEU A 16 5.32 -7.63 -7.27
C LEU A 16 5.65 -6.15 -7.03
N VAL A 17 4.64 -5.29 -7.15
CA VAL A 17 4.79 -3.83 -7.01
C VAL A 17 3.85 -3.27 -5.94
N ILE A 18 4.22 -2.13 -5.36
CA ILE A 18 3.36 -1.34 -4.47
C ILE A 18 2.97 -0.06 -5.19
N LEU A 19 1.68 0.27 -5.22
CA LEU A 19 1.16 1.53 -5.74
C LEU A 19 0.83 2.46 -4.58
N ILE A 20 1.38 3.67 -4.58
CA ILE A 20 1.18 4.68 -3.54
C ILE A 20 0.78 6.00 -4.18
N SER A 21 -0.22 6.67 -3.61
CA SER A 21 -0.57 8.06 -3.92
C SER A 21 -0.31 8.95 -2.73
N TYR A 22 0.13 10.18 -2.98
CA TYR A 22 0.35 11.20 -1.96
C TYR A 22 -0.58 12.38 -2.18
N ALA A 23 -0.94 13.07 -1.10
CA ALA A 23 -1.67 14.32 -1.13
C ALA A 23 -0.95 15.36 -0.28
N GLN A 24 -0.95 16.62 -0.74
CA GLN A 24 -0.56 17.75 0.08
C GLN A 24 -1.82 18.28 0.78
N VAL A 25 -1.77 18.34 2.10
CA VAL A 25 -2.84 18.78 2.98
C VAL A 25 -2.23 19.66 4.07
N ASP A 26 -3.04 20.42 4.79
CA ASP A 26 -2.53 21.19 5.93
C ASP A 26 -2.17 20.27 7.13
N ASP A 27 -1.51 20.81 8.16
CA ASP A 27 -1.07 20.01 9.33
C ASP A 27 -2.25 19.39 10.09
N ALA A 28 -3.38 20.09 10.19
CA ALA A 28 -4.54 19.59 10.91
C ALA A 28 -5.19 18.43 10.14
N GLU A 29 -5.33 18.57 8.82
CA GLU A 29 -5.78 17.52 7.92
C GLU A 29 -4.83 16.33 7.90
N ALA A 30 -3.51 16.56 7.91
CA ALA A 30 -2.50 15.50 7.92
C ALA A 30 -2.62 14.61 9.16
N ARG A 31 -2.84 15.20 10.34
CA ARG A 31 -3.04 14.45 11.59
C ARG A 31 -4.33 13.64 11.61
N ALA A 32 -5.36 14.10 10.89
CA ALA A 32 -6.66 13.43 10.80
C ALA A 32 -6.78 12.48 9.60
N LEU A 33 -5.82 12.49 8.67
CA LEU A 33 -5.87 11.72 7.44
C LEU A 33 -5.85 10.22 7.73
N VAL A 34 -6.91 9.53 7.31
CA VAL A 34 -6.99 8.07 7.35
C VAL A 34 -6.71 7.53 5.93
N PRO A 35 -5.59 6.82 5.70
CA PRO A 35 -5.27 6.31 4.37
C PRO A 35 -6.21 5.16 4.01
N ARG A 36 -6.35 4.90 2.71
CA ARG A 36 -7.03 3.71 2.18
C ARG A 36 -5.99 2.70 1.74
N VAL A 37 -5.91 1.59 2.45
CA VAL A 37 -4.99 0.49 2.18
C VAL A 37 -5.78 -0.66 1.57
N VAL A 38 -5.30 -1.17 0.43
CA VAL A 38 -5.93 -2.27 -0.32
C VAL A 38 -4.90 -3.38 -0.49
N HIS A 39 -5.19 -4.54 0.08
CA HIS A 39 -4.40 -5.75 -0.17
C HIS A 39 -5.06 -6.57 -1.27
N VAL A 40 -4.24 -7.12 -2.15
CA VAL A 40 -4.66 -7.99 -3.25
C VAL A 40 -3.96 -9.34 -3.21
N ASP A 41 -4.57 -10.34 -3.81
CA ASP A 41 -3.96 -11.65 -4.05
C ASP A 41 -3.08 -11.66 -5.31
N ALA A 42 -2.53 -12.83 -5.64
CA ALA A 42 -1.69 -13.04 -6.83
C ALA A 42 -2.42 -12.78 -8.15
N ASP A 43 -3.75 -12.85 -8.17
CA ASP A 43 -4.59 -12.56 -9.34
C ASP A 43 -5.05 -11.08 -9.37
N ASN A 44 -4.51 -10.23 -8.50
CA ASN A 44 -4.91 -8.84 -8.28
C ASN A 44 -6.37 -8.66 -7.80
N ARG A 45 -6.97 -9.68 -7.16
CA ARG A 45 -8.29 -9.53 -6.52
C ARG A 45 -8.12 -8.97 -5.11
N ILE A 46 -9.02 -8.07 -4.72
CA ILE A 46 -9.00 -7.48 -3.37
C ILE A 46 -9.28 -8.57 -2.33
N VAL A 47 -8.41 -8.69 -1.34
CA VAL A 47 -8.56 -9.62 -0.21
C VAL A 47 -8.69 -8.92 1.14
N ALA A 48 -8.29 -7.65 1.24
CA ALA A 48 -8.55 -6.83 2.41
C ALA A 48 -8.59 -5.34 2.09
N LEU A 49 -9.37 -4.60 2.88
CA LEU A 49 -9.40 -3.14 2.92
C LEU A 49 -9.10 -2.69 4.36
N GLY A 50 -8.37 -1.60 4.52
CA GLY A 50 -8.04 -1.06 5.83
C GLY A 50 -7.43 0.33 5.75
N SER A 51 -6.87 0.77 6.88
CA SER A 51 -6.19 2.06 7.02
C SER A 51 -4.80 1.96 7.64
N ASP A 52 -4.35 0.75 7.97
CA ASP A 52 -3.00 0.51 8.47
C ASP A 52 -2.09 0.07 7.32
N ALA A 53 -1.17 0.94 6.93
CA ALA A 53 -0.23 0.67 5.85
C ALA A 53 0.80 -0.43 6.19
N SER A 54 0.92 -0.81 7.46
CA SER A 54 1.82 -1.89 7.91
C SER A 54 1.09 -3.19 8.25
N ALA A 55 -0.22 -3.26 8.01
CA ALA A 55 -0.94 -4.52 8.13
C ALA A 55 -0.39 -5.51 7.09
N PRO A 56 -0.14 -6.78 7.46
CA PRO A 56 0.29 -7.79 6.51
C PRO A 56 -0.85 -8.18 5.56
N VAL A 57 -0.50 -8.73 4.39
CA VAL A 57 -1.48 -9.30 3.46
C VAL A 57 -2.05 -10.58 4.08
N PRO A 58 -3.38 -10.70 4.28
CA PRO A 58 -3.97 -11.90 4.89
C PRO A 58 -3.61 -13.18 4.16
N GLY A 59 -3.36 -14.25 4.92
CA GLY A 59 -3.01 -15.56 4.37
C GLY A 59 -1.59 -15.67 3.79
N THR A 60 -0.75 -14.65 3.97
CA THR A 60 0.66 -14.66 3.55
C THR A 60 1.61 -14.74 4.74
N ARG A 61 2.91 -14.88 4.45
CA ARG A 61 3.99 -14.81 5.45
C ARG A 61 4.55 -13.40 5.65
N THR A 62 3.88 -12.37 5.12
CA THR A 62 4.29 -10.99 5.38
C THR A 62 4.00 -10.64 6.83
N GLU A 63 4.90 -9.91 7.47
CA GLU A 63 4.80 -9.51 8.87
C GLU A 63 4.87 -7.99 8.97
N ARG A 64 4.26 -7.45 10.02
CA ARG A 64 4.36 -6.02 10.33
C ARG A 64 5.83 -5.68 10.64
N SER A 65 6.30 -4.54 10.13
CA SER A 65 7.64 -4.05 10.46
C SER A 65 7.76 -3.78 11.96
N PRO A 66 8.89 -4.14 12.60
CA PRO A 66 9.14 -3.76 14.00
C PRO A 66 9.26 -2.24 14.21
N GLN A 67 9.43 -1.47 13.12
CA GLN A 67 9.49 0.00 13.13
C GLN A 67 8.14 0.65 12.77
N ALA A 68 7.08 -0.14 12.58
CA ALA A 68 5.77 0.39 12.26
C ALA A 68 5.21 1.20 13.44
N VAL A 69 4.98 2.48 13.23
CA VAL A 69 4.24 3.31 14.18
C VAL A 69 2.76 2.98 14.05
N VAL A 70 2.09 2.77 15.19
CA VAL A 70 0.63 2.68 15.21
C VAL A 70 0.11 4.07 14.86
N ALA A 71 -0.67 4.18 13.78
CA ALA A 71 -1.35 5.42 13.45
C ALA A 71 -2.35 5.75 14.57
N GLY A 72 -1.93 6.60 15.51
CA GLY A 72 -2.71 6.99 16.69
C GLY A 72 -1.92 6.87 17.99
N GLY A 73 -1.20 7.94 18.34
CA GLY A 73 -0.57 8.18 19.64
C GLY A 73 -0.44 9.68 19.87
#